data_AF-A0A2V2RW16-F1
#
_entry.id   AF-A0A2V2RW16-F1
#
_cell.length_a   1.000
_cell.length_b   1.000
_cell.length_c   1.000
_cell.angle_alpha   90.00
_cell.angle_beta   90.00
_cell.angle_gamma   90.00
#
_symmetry.space_group_name_H-M   'P 1'
#
loop_
_entity.id
_entity.type
_entity.pdbx_description
1 polymer ?
#
loop_
_entity_poly.entity_id
_entity_poly.type
_entity_poly.pdbx_seq_one_letter_code
_entity_poly.pdbx_strand_id
1 'polypeptide(L)'
;MASKRLEMPRLDLCVISFLLLFFELAMIRWVPSGIRIVSYFSNVILISCFLGMGLGCILKSRRDLLIFFPIVTFLLLIVCRHLSAAGIENPFASVEYFFGGGGKYSWLEIVPLLFLLNALPFICLGQQLAKLMDGFSPLTGYSLNILGSLAGTCTFTLLSFFENTPSVWMIISFLPAVWLLRRQRAVLLVLSCVLMILSFRVVDQQQK
;
A
#
# COMPACT_ATOMS: atom_id res chain seq x y z
N MET A 1 -18.32 -20.85 23.16
CA MET A 1 -18.78 -19.97 22.06
C MET A 1 -18.39 -18.49 22.22
N ALA A 2 -18.20 -17.98 23.44
CA ALA A 2 -17.77 -16.59 23.68
C ALA A 2 -16.31 -16.28 23.28
N SER A 3 -15.35 -17.23 23.36
CA SER A 3 -13.96 -16.97 22.96
C SER A 3 -13.83 -16.67 21.46
N LYS A 4 -14.57 -17.39 20.60
CA LYS A 4 -14.65 -17.14 19.15
C LYS A 4 -15.07 -15.72 18.79
N ARG A 5 -15.87 -15.05 19.64
CA ARG A 5 -16.35 -13.67 19.42
C ARG A 5 -15.29 -12.61 19.76
N LEU A 6 -14.36 -12.93 20.68
CA LEU A 6 -13.22 -12.08 21.07
C LEU A 6 -11.95 -12.35 20.24
N GLU A 7 -11.79 -13.57 19.69
CA GLU A 7 -10.65 -13.94 18.83
C GLU A 7 -10.68 -13.23 17.47
N MET A 8 -11.87 -13.10 16.88
CA MET A 8 -12.04 -12.49 15.56
C MET A 8 -11.55 -11.02 15.52
N PRO A 9 -11.89 -10.15 16.50
CA PRO A 9 -11.32 -8.80 16.60
C PRO A 9 -9.79 -8.77 16.77
N ARG A 10 -9.20 -9.71 17.52
CA ARG A 10 -7.74 -9.75 17.76
C ARG A 10 -6.98 -10.09 16.48
N LEU A 11 -7.47 -11.09 15.75
CA LEU A 11 -6.94 -11.42 14.43
C LEU A 11 -7.16 -10.24 13.48
N ASP A 12 -8.31 -9.55 13.55
CA ASP A 12 -8.60 -8.43 12.64
C ASP A 12 -7.56 -7.31 12.84
N LEU A 13 -7.16 -7.04 14.09
CA LEU A 13 -6.10 -6.10 14.43
C LEU A 13 -4.70 -6.57 13.98
N CYS A 14 -4.35 -7.84 14.19
CA CYS A 14 -3.06 -8.36 13.72
C CYS A 14 -2.95 -8.30 12.19
N VAL A 15 -4.02 -8.65 11.47
CA VAL A 15 -4.02 -8.69 10.01
C VAL A 15 -3.99 -7.29 9.38
N ILE A 16 -4.70 -6.30 9.95
CA ILE A 16 -4.58 -4.92 9.46
C ILE A 16 -3.17 -4.37 9.69
N SER A 17 -2.56 -4.68 10.84
CA SER A 17 -1.19 -4.22 11.18
C SER A 17 -0.14 -4.89 10.28
N PHE A 18 -0.31 -6.19 10.03
CA PHE A 18 0.47 -6.93 9.03
C PHE A 18 0.36 -6.28 7.66
N LEU A 19 -0.86 -6.08 7.17
CA LEU A 19 -1.11 -5.52 5.84
C LEU A 19 -0.50 -4.13 5.71
N LEU A 20 -0.72 -3.28 6.71
CA LEU A 20 -0.28 -1.89 6.70
C LEU A 20 1.23 -1.77 6.61
N LEU A 21 1.99 -2.49 7.45
CA LEU A 21 3.46 -2.40 7.42
C LEU A 21 4.06 -3.16 6.24
N PHE A 22 3.50 -4.31 5.86
CA PHE A 22 3.91 -5.03 4.65
C PHE A 22 3.74 -4.16 3.39
N PHE A 23 2.58 -3.51 3.25
CA PHE A 23 2.26 -2.67 2.11
C PHE A 23 3.10 -1.40 2.08
N GLU A 24 3.41 -0.81 3.24
CA GLU A 24 4.37 0.30 3.37
C GLU A 24 5.73 -0.06 2.76
N LEU A 25 6.31 -1.20 3.18
CA LEU A 25 7.59 -1.67 2.65
C LEU A 25 7.52 -1.97 1.15
N ALA A 26 6.41 -2.57 0.70
CA ALA A 26 6.19 -2.86 -0.72
C ALA A 26 6.15 -1.57 -1.56
N MET A 27 5.45 -0.53 -1.13
CA MET A 27 5.35 0.74 -1.86
C MET A 27 6.70 1.47 -1.90
N ILE A 28 7.41 1.54 -0.75
CA ILE A 28 8.72 2.21 -0.68
C ILE A 28 9.75 1.53 -1.58
N ARG A 29 9.66 0.20 -1.77
CA ARG A 29 10.58 -0.53 -2.64
C ARG A 29 10.15 -0.49 -4.12
N TRP A 30 8.86 -0.64 -4.39
CA TRP A 30 8.36 -0.81 -5.76
C TRP A 30 8.23 0.51 -6.52
N VAL A 31 7.66 1.56 -5.90
CA VAL A 31 7.41 2.82 -6.62
C VAL A 31 8.70 3.45 -7.18
N PRO A 32 9.80 3.56 -6.40
CA PRO A 32 11.06 4.11 -6.93
C PRO A 32 11.72 3.26 -8.01
N SER A 33 11.43 1.94 -8.06
CA SER A 33 11.99 1.06 -9.09
C SER A 33 11.43 1.32 -10.49
N GLY A 34 10.17 1.79 -10.59
CA GLY A 34 9.54 2.12 -11.87
C GLY A 34 9.64 3.59 -12.25
N ILE A 35 9.86 4.46 -11.26
CA ILE A 35 9.77 5.92 -11.38
C ILE A 35 11.04 6.55 -10.79
N ARG A 36 12.05 6.74 -11.63
CA ARG A 36 13.39 7.22 -11.21
C ARG A 36 13.36 8.57 -10.47
N ILE A 37 12.47 9.49 -10.83
CA ILE A 37 12.39 10.77 -10.13
C ILE A 37 12.13 10.59 -8.62
N VAL A 38 11.34 9.58 -8.25
CA VAL A 38 11.02 9.26 -6.85
C VAL A 38 12.25 8.70 -6.13
N SER A 39 13.19 8.03 -6.82
CA SER A 39 14.41 7.53 -6.19
C SER A 39 15.38 8.64 -5.77
N TYR A 40 15.30 9.85 -6.34
CA TYR A 40 16.06 11.00 -5.83
C TYR A 40 15.47 11.54 -4.52
N PHE A 41 14.19 11.30 -4.26
CA PHE A 41 13.49 11.72 -3.05
C PHE A 41 13.06 10.52 -2.21
N SER A 42 14.03 9.75 -1.71
CA SER A 42 13.83 8.44 -1.07
C SER A 42 12.77 8.40 0.04
N ASN A 43 12.52 9.54 0.71
CA ASN A 43 11.58 9.63 1.83
C ASN A 43 10.16 10.05 1.42
N VAL A 44 9.91 10.46 0.17
CA VAL A 44 8.59 10.96 -0.27
C VAL A 44 7.50 9.89 -0.11
N ILE A 45 7.78 8.66 -0.52
CA ILE A 45 6.81 7.55 -0.40
C ILE A 45 6.59 7.20 1.06
N LEU A 46 7.64 7.10 1.87
CA LEU A 46 7.54 6.86 3.31
C LEU A 46 6.68 7.91 4.01
N ILE A 47 6.93 9.20 3.75
CA ILE A 47 6.16 10.31 4.32
C ILE A 47 4.70 10.25 3.87
N SER A 48 4.44 9.88 2.61
CA SER A 48 3.09 9.67 2.09
C SER A 48 2.35 8.55 2.83
N CYS A 49 3.03 7.43 3.12
CA CYS A 49 2.48 6.33 3.92
C CYS A 49 2.08 6.80 5.33
N PHE A 50 2.98 7.51 6.03
CA PHE A 50 2.70 8.05 7.37
C PHE A 50 1.59 9.09 7.37
N LEU A 51 1.58 10.01 6.39
CA LEU A 51 0.52 11.00 6.25
C LEU A 51 -0.83 10.31 6.03
N GLY A 52 -0.89 9.35 5.10
CA GLY A 52 -2.11 8.62 4.81
C GLY A 52 -2.64 7.88 6.04
N MET A 53 -1.77 7.16 6.76
CA MET A 53 -2.13 6.52 8.02
C MET A 53 -2.68 7.51 9.05
N GLY A 54 -1.97 8.63 9.30
CA GLY A 54 -2.38 9.64 10.26
C GLY A 54 -3.74 10.25 9.94
N LEU A 55 -3.97 10.60 8.67
CA LEU A 55 -5.27 11.08 8.18
C LEU A 55 -6.36 10.02 8.33
N GLY A 56 -6.05 8.75 8.04
CA GLY A 56 -6.95 7.63 8.28
C GLY A 56 -7.38 7.54 9.74
N CYS A 57 -6.43 7.62 10.68
CA CYS A 57 -6.70 7.59 12.11
C CYS A 57 -7.62 8.73 12.57
N ILE A 58 -7.43 9.94 12.05
CA ILE A 58 -8.29 11.10 12.33
C ILE A 58 -9.72 10.88 11.79
N LEU A 59 -9.85 10.26 10.61
CA LEU A 59 -11.12 10.01 9.94
C LEU A 59 -11.91 8.82 10.53
N LYS A 60 -11.52 8.26 11.67
CA LYS A 60 -12.13 7.04 12.25
C LYS A 60 -13.64 7.11 12.47
N SER A 61 -14.19 8.30 12.74
CA SER A 61 -15.64 8.49 12.96
C SER A 61 -16.48 8.56 11.67
N ARG A 62 -15.86 8.42 10.48
CA ARG A 62 -16.55 8.44 9.18
C ARG A 62 -16.90 7.01 8.73
N ARG A 63 -17.57 6.93 7.56
CA ARG A 63 -17.89 5.66 6.87
C ARG A 63 -16.66 4.76 6.73
N ASP A 64 -16.89 3.47 6.55
CA ASP A 64 -15.83 2.49 6.35
C ASP A 64 -15.08 2.72 5.03
N LEU A 65 -13.85 3.24 5.13
CA LEU A 65 -13.00 3.54 3.99
C LEU A 65 -12.25 2.32 3.47
N LEU A 66 -12.19 1.23 4.24
CA LEU A 66 -11.49 0.01 3.82
C LEU A 66 -12.05 -0.54 2.49
N ILE A 67 -13.33 -0.29 2.22
CA ILE A 67 -14.01 -0.66 0.97
C ILE A 67 -13.31 -0.07 -0.26
N PHE A 68 -12.69 1.11 -0.12
CA PHE A 68 -12.01 1.78 -1.23
C PHE A 68 -10.57 1.30 -1.42
N PHE A 69 -9.97 0.62 -0.43
CA PHE A 69 -8.57 0.18 -0.49
C PHE A 69 -8.23 -0.57 -1.79
N PRO A 70 -8.99 -1.61 -2.23
CA PRO A 70 -8.68 -2.31 -3.48
C PRO A 70 -8.67 -1.39 -4.71
N ILE A 71 -9.62 -0.44 -4.77
CA ILE A 71 -9.81 0.47 -5.90
C ILE A 71 -8.69 1.51 -5.95
N VAL A 72 -8.39 2.16 -4.83
CA VAL A 72 -7.35 3.20 -4.78
C VAL A 72 -5.95 2.61 -4.96
N THR A 73 -5.71 1.40 -4.44
CA THR A 73 -4.46 0.67 -4.70
C THR A 73 -4.34 0.32 -6.18
N PHE A 74 -5.39 -0.20 -6.81
CA PHE A 74 -5.35 -0.49 -8.24
C PHE A 74 -5.13 0.75 -9.11
N LEU A 75 -5.78 1.87 -8.76
CA LEU A 75 -5.56 3.16 -9.42
C LEU A 75 -4.10 3.62 -9.30
N LEU A 76 -3.50 3.51 -8.11
CA LEU A 76 -2.08 3.79 -7.90
C LEU A 76 -1.20 2.94 -8.82
N LEU A 77 -1.46 1.63 -8.90
CA LEU A 77 -0.68 0.73 -9.76
C LEU A 77 -0.77 1.11 -11.24
N ILE A 78 -1.97 1.46 -11.74
CA ILE A 78 -2.16 1.90 -13.14
C ILE A 78 -1.41 3.21 -13.41
N VAL A 79 -1.51 4.18 -12.50
CA VAL A 79 -0.82 5.47 -12.66
C VAL A 79 0.69 5.26 -12.65
N CYS A 80 1.21 4.45 -11.72
CA CYS A 80 2.63 4.11 -11.70
C CYS A 80 3.09 3.41 -12.99
N ARG A 81 2.28 2.49 -13.52
CA ARG A 81 2.51 1.82 -14.82
C ARG A 81 2.62 2.81 -15.96
N HIS A 82 1.67 3.72 -16.05
CA HIS A 82 1.59 4.72 -17.10
C HIS A 82 2.76 5.70 -17.04
N LEU A 83 3.08 6.22 -15.86
CA LEU A 83 4.18 7.17 -15.67
C LEU A 83 5.54 6.54 -15.96
N SER A 84 5.73 5.28 -15.56
CA SER A 84 6.95 4.52 -15.88
C SER A 84 7.12 4.31 -17.39
N ALA A 85 6.03 4.05 -18.13
CA ALA A 85 6.07 3.86 -19.58
C ALA A 85 6.19 5.18 -20.38
N ALA A 86 5.54 6.25 -19.92
CA ALA A 86 5.49 7.53 -20.62
C ALA A 86 6.77 8.37 -20.46
N GLY A 87 7.60 8.06 -19.46
CA GLY A 87 8.81 8.82 -19.14
C GLY A 87 8.53 10.17 -18.47
N ILE A 88 9.44 10.58 -17.59
CA ILE A 88 9.31 11.78 -16.75
C ILE A 88 10.50 12.68 -17.01
N GLU A 89 10.27 13.99 -17.12
CA GLU A 89 11.35 14.95 -17.32
C GLU A 89 12.36 14.84 -16.19
N ASN A 90 13.64 14.75 -16.57
CA ASN A 90 14.73 14.67 -15.63
C ASN A 90 15.21 16.08 -15.25
N PRO A 91 14.99 16.56 -14.01
CA PRO A 91 15.49 17.87 -13.58
C PRO A 91 17.02 17.95 -13.54
N PHE A 92 17.72 16.81 -13.56
CA PHE A 92 19.18 16.72 -13.53
C PHE A 92 19.80 16.43 -14.90
N ALA A 93 19.06 16.66 -16.00
CA ALA A 93 19.54 16.43 -17.37
C ALA A 93 20.85 17.18 -17.71
N SER A 94 21.18 18.27 -17.00
CA SER A 94 22.45 19.01 -17.15
C SER A 94 23.66 18.31 -16.52
N VAL A 95 23.44 17.35 -15.61
CA VAL A 95 24.48 16.57 -14.92
C VAL A 95 24.55 15.14 -15.47
N GLU A 96 23.43 14.58 -15.95
CA GLU A 96 23.36 13.28 -16.63
C GLU A 96 23.41 13.45 -18.17
N TYR A 97 24.60 13.60 -18.76
CA TYR A 97 24.81 13.58 -20.22
C TYR A 97 24.50 12.22 -20.89
N PHE A 98 24.17 11.18 -20.11
CA PHE A 98 24.14 9.79 -20.59
C PHE A 98 22.73 9.25 -20.92
N PHE A 99 21.65 9.94 -20.51
CA PHE A 99 20.28 9.45 -20.73
C PHE A 99 19.37 10.59 -21.17
N GLY A 100 18.87 10.49 -22.41
CA GLY A 100 18.24 11.55 -23.20
C GLY A 100 17.20 12.41 -22.47
N GLY A 101 17.27 13.70 -22.76
CA GLY A 101 16.34 14.70 -22.26
C GLY A 101 14.94 14.58 -22.87
N GLY A 102 13.94 14.83 -22.03
CA GLY A 102 12.55 15.02 -22.42
C GLY A 102 11.64 13.86 -22.01
N GLY A 103 11.15 13.88 -20.77
CA GLY A 103 9.96 13.10 -20.43
C GLY A 103 8.70 13.88 -20.75
N LYS A 104 7.57 13.20 -20.84
CA LYS A 104 6.30 13.84 -21.22
C LYS A 104 5.72 14.76 -20.14
N TYR A 105 6.09 14.50 -18.88
CA TYR A 105 5.49 15.13 -17.71
C TYR A 105 6.57 15.77 -16.83
N SER A 106 6.25 16.91 -16.24
CA SER A 106 7.12 17.59 -15.31
C SER A 106 7.18 16.86 -13.97
N TRP A 107 8.38 16.76 -13.39
CA TRP A 107 8.59 16.19 -12.05
C TRP A 107 7.81 16.94 -10.95
N LEU A 108 7.61 18.25 -11.13
CA LEU A 108 6.86 19.11 -10.20
C LEU A 108 5.39 18.70 -10.08
N GLU A 109 4.82 18.10 -11.12
CA GLU A 109 3.44 17.63 -11.14
C GLU A 109 3.34 16.20 -10.61
N ILE A 110 4.31 15.36 -10.99
CA ILE A 110 4.26 13.92 -10.71
C ILE A 110 4.55 13.60 -9.25
N VAL A 111 5.52 14.28 -8.64
CA VAL A 111 5.89 13.98 -7.24
C VAL A 111 4.72 14.24 -6.29
N PRO A 112 4.04 15.41 -6.32
CA PRO A 112 2.84 15.63 -5.52
C PRO A 112 1.68 14.69 -5.88
N LEU A 113 1.46 14.40 -7.17
CA LEU A 113 0.43 13.48 -7.60
C LEU A 113 0.63 12.09 -6.99
N LEU A 114 1.84 11.52 -7.13
CA LEU A 114 2.18 10.22 -6.57
C LEU A 114 2.12 10.23 -5.04
N PHE A 115 2.56 11.32 -4.41
CA PHE A 115 2.49 11.47 -2.96
C PHE A 115 1.04 11.40 -2.46
N LEU A 116 0.12 12.13 -3.09
CA LEU A 116 -1.30 12.11 -2.72
C LEU A 116 -1.95 10.78 -3.05
N LEU A 117 -1.67 10.22 -4.23
CA LEU A 117 -2.25 8.96 -4.67
C LEU A 117 -1.78 7.78 -3.81
N ASN A 118 -0.50 7.74 -3.44
CA ASN A 118 0.05 6.75 -2.54
C ASN A 118 -0.54 6.87 -1.12
N ALA A 119 -0.88 8.07 -0.66
CA ALA A 119 -1.48 8.25 0.66
C ALA A 119 -2.89 7.62 0.76
N LEU A 120 -3.66 7.55 -0.33
CA LEU A 120 -5.05 7.07 -0.33
C LEU A 120 -5.22 5.63 0.22
N PRO A 121 -4.45 4.61 -0.23
CA PRO A 121 -4.45 3.30 0.40
C PRO A 121 -4.20 3.36 1.93
N PHE A 122 -3.23 4.15 2.38
CA PHE A 122 -2.88 4.25 3.79
C PHE A 122 -3.93 4.99 4.62
N ILE A 123 -4.71 5.90 4.02
CA ILE A 123 -5.92 6.47 4.67
C ILE A 123 -6.93 5.35 4.96
N CYS A 124 -7.16 4.47 3.99
CA CYS A 124 -8.10 3.36 4.16
C CYS A 124 -7.63 2.39 5.26
N LEU A 125 -6.36 2.01 5.23
CA LEU A 125 -5.77 1.09 6.20
C LEU A 125 -5.67 1.71 7.61
N GLY A 126 -5.20 2.96 7.70
CA GLY A 126 -5.05 3.68 8.96
C GLY A 126 -6.38 3.93 9.66
N GLN A 127 -7.45 4.23 8.91
CA GLN A 127 -8.79 4.35 9.48
C GLN A 127 -9.25 3.03 10.09
N GLN A 128 -9.04 1.91 9.39
CA GLN A 128 -9.43 0.59 9.88
C GLN A 128 -8.61 0.18 11.11
N LEU A 129 -7.30 0.47 11.11
CA LEU A 129 -6.42 0.25 12.26
C LEU A 129 -6.95 1.00 13.49
N ALA A 130 -7.22 2.31 13.36
CA ALA A 130 -7.72 3.13 14.46
C ALA A 130 -9.06 2.63 15.02
N LYS A 131 -10.00 2.24 14.13
CA LYS A 131 -11.29 1.65 14.53
C LYS A 131 -11.12 0.36 15.32
N LEU A 132 -10.20 -0.51 14.91
CA LEU A 132 -9.94 -1.77 15.61
C LEU A 132 -9.24 -1.54 16.94
N MET A 133 -8.30 -0.58 17.02
CA MET A 133 -7.58 -0.24 18.24
C MET A 133 -8.49 0.29 19.35
N ASP A 134 -9.54 1.04 19.03
CA ASP A 134 -10.52 1.53 20.01
C ASP A 134 -11.24 0.38 20.77
N GLY A 135 -11.22 -0.84 20.23
CA GLY A 135 -11.83 -2.03 20.84
C GLY A 135 -10.97 -2.76 21.87
N PHE A 136 -9.74 -2.30 22.13
CA PHE A 136 -8.79 -2.97 23.03
C PHE A 136 -8.24 -2.02 24.10
N SER A 137 -7.80 -2.59 25.22
CA SER A 137 -6.99 -1.83 26.18
C SER A 137 -5.64 -1.44 25.54
N PRO A 138 -5.03 -0.29 25.91
CA PRO A 138 -3.84 0.22 25.23
C PRO A 138 -2.69 -0.78 25.10
N LEU A 139 -2.38 -1.51 26.18
CA LEU A 139 -1.30 -2.51 26.17
C LEU A 139 -1.60 -3.69 25.24
N THR A 140 -2.82 -4.24 25.29
CA THR A 140 -3.18 -5.38 24.43
C THR A 140 -3.24 -4.97 22.97
N GLY A 141 -3.85 -3.83 22.66
CA GLY A 141 -3.91 -3.30 21.29
C GLY A 141 -2.52 -3.05 20.72
N TYR A 142 -1.63 -2.45 21.52
CA TYR A 142 -0.24 -2.19 21.11
C TYR A 142 0.56 -3.48 20.87
N SER A 143 0.45 -4.48 21.75
CA SER A 143 1.13 -5.77 21.56
C SER A 143 0.66 -6.48 20.29
N LEU A 144 -0.64 -6.48 20.00
CA LEU A 144 -1.18 -7.07 18.76
C LEU A 144 -0.74 -6.28 17.52
N ASN A 145 -0.70 -4.96 17.61
CA ASN A 145 -0.20 -4.10 16.53
C ASN A 145 1.27 -4.39 16.22
N ILE A 146 2.13 -4.50 17.24
CA ILE A 146 3.53 -4.89 17.07
C ILE A 146 3.66 -6.28 16.48
N LEU A 147 2.92 -7.27 16.99
CA LEU A 147 3.00 -8.65 16.50
C LEU A 147 2.62 -8.74 15.01
N GLY A 148 1.52 -8.10 14.62
CA GLY A 148 1.10 -8.04 13.22
C GLY A 148 2.12 -7.32 12.34
N SER A 149 2.59 -6.16 12.78
CA SER A 149 3.61 -5.37 12.09
C SER A 149 4.91 -6.15 11.89
N LEU A 150 5.42 -6.79 12.95
CA LEU A 150 6.62 -7.62 12.90
C LEU A 150 6.46 -8.77 11.91
N ALA A 151 5.31 -9.45 11.91
CA ALA A 151 5.00 -10.48 10.93
C ALA A 151 5.03 -9.92 9.49
N GLY A 152 4.46 -8.71 9.27
CA GLY A 152 4.49 -8.03 7.97
C GLY A 152 5.91 -7.78 7.48
N THR A 153 6.76 -7.18 8.31
CA THR A 153 8.17 -6.93 7.99
C THR A 153 8.94 -8.22 7.76
N CYS A 154 8.77 -9.24 8.60
CA CYS A 154 9.42 -10.53 8.42
C CYS A 154 9.01 -11.19 7.10
N THR A 155 7.72 -11.18 6.77
CA THR A 155 7.24 -11.73 5.50
C THR A 155 7.83 -10.97 4.31
N PHE A 156 7.81 -9.64 4.33
CA PHE A 156 8.42 -8.84 3.26
C PHE A 156 9.92 -9.09 3.12
N THR A 157 10.62 -9.24 4.24
CA THR A 157 12.06 -9.54 4.29
C THR A 157 12.35 -10.90 3.68
N LEU A 158 11.59 -11.95 4.02
CA LEU A 158 11.73 -13.28 3.45
C LEU A 158 11.46 -13.28 1.94
N LEU A 159 10.39 -12.62 1.49
CA LEU A 159 10.10 -12.51 0.07
C LEU A 159 11.20 -11.79 -0.70
N SER A 160 11.75 -10.72 -0.12
CA SER A 160 12.87 -9.97 -0.69
C SER A 160 14.16 -10.79 -0.71
N PHE A 161 14.41 -11.61 0.32
CA PHE A 161 15.56 -12.53 0.39
C PHE A 161 15.50 -13.59 -0.72
N PHE A 162 14.31 -14.09 -1.02
CA PHE A 162 14.08 -15.01 -2.15
C PHE A 162 13.87 -14.30 -3.50
N GLU A 163 14.17 -13.00 -3.59
CA GLU A 163 14.08 -12.20 -4.82
C GLU A 163 12.71 -12.29 -5.53
N ASN A 164 11.63 -12.44 -4.75
CA ASN A 164 10.28 -12.53 -5.33
C ASN A 164 9.91 -11.24 -6.07
N THR A 165 9.16 -11.40 -7.16
CA THR A 165 8.71 -10.27 -7.97
C THR A 165 7.69 -9.40 -7.21
N PRO A 166 7.60 -8.09 -7.53
CA PRO A 166 6.62 -7.20 -6.91
C PRO A 166 5.17 -7.64 -7.11
N SER A 167 4.88 -8.43 -8.16
CA SER A 167 3.56 -9.04 -8.38
C SER A 167 3.14 -9.96 -7.22
N VAL A 168 4.10 -10.70 -6.63
CA VAL A 168 3.87 -11.53 -5.44
C VAL A 168 3.54 -10.66 -4.23
N TRP A 169 4.23 -9.52 -4.07
CA TRP A 169 3.96 -8.59 -2.97
C TRP A 169 2.55 -8.01 -3.08
N MET A 170 2.08 -7.69 -4.29
CA MET A 170 0.70 -7.22 -4.48
C MET A 170 -0.31 -8.29 -4.08
N ILE A 171 -0.14 -9.55 -4.49
CA ILE A 171 -1.03 -10.65 -4.07
C ILE A 171 -1.10 -10.73 -2.53
N ILE A 172 0.06 -10.71 -1.88
CA ILE A 172 0.14 -10.80 -0.41
C ILE A 172 -0.46 -9.57 0.29
N SER A 173 -0.55 -8.43 -0.38
CA SER A 173 -1.25 -7.24 0.12
C SER A 173 -2.79 -7.36 -0.05
N PHE A 174 -3.26 -7.90 -1.16
CA PHE A 174 -4.70 -8.06 -1.40
C PHE A 174 -5.34 -9.20 -0.58
N LEU A 175 -4.61 -10.26 -0.24
CA LEU A 175 -5.12 -11.38 0.55
C LEU A 175 -5.65 -10.96 1.95
N PRO A 176 -4.88 -10.24 2.79
CA PRO A 176 -5.37 -9.63 4.03
C PRO A 176 -6.57 -8.71 3.82
N ALA A 177 -6.60 -7.91 2.74
CA ALA A 177 -7.70 -7.00 2.44
C ALA A 177 -9.00 -7.75 2.13
N VAL A 178 -8.93 -8.83 1.33
CA VAL A 178 -10.07 -9.73 1.08
C VAL A 178 -10.58 -10.32 2.39
N TRP A 179 -9.67 -10.76 3.26
CA TRP A 179 -10.05 -11.30 4.56
C TRP A 179 -10.71 -10.23 5.45
N LEU A 180 -10.21 -9.00 5.50
CA LEU A 180 -10.85 -7.92 6.28
C LEU A 180 -12.22 -7.52 5.72
N LEU A 181 -12.39 -7.58 4.39
CA LEU A 181 -13.65 -7.29 3.72
C LEU A 181 -14.65 -8.47 3.73
N ARG A 182 -14.30 -9.62 4.32
CA ARG A 182 -15.13 -10.86 4.32
C ARG A 182 -16.53 -10.71 4.88
N ARG A 183 -16.75 -9.70 5.73
CA ARG A 183 -18.05 -9.41 6.36
C ARG A 183 -18.88 -8.39 5.57
N GLN A 184 -18.35 -7.86 4.47
CA GLN A 184 -19.01 -6.88 3.62
C GLN A 184 -19.78 -7.59 2.48
N ARG A 185 -20.38 -6.79 1.57
CA ARG A 185 -21.14 -7.32 0.43
C ARG A 185 -20.26 -8.20 -0.46
N ALA A 186 -20.79 -9.35 -0.92
CA ALA A 186 -20.05 -10.29 -1.78
C ALA A 186 -19.45 -9.65 -3.04
N VAL A 187 -20.11 -8.63 -3.61
CA VAL A 187 -19.60 -7.85 -4.75
C VAL A 187 -18.23 -7.23 -4.45
N LEU A 188 -17.98 -6.77 -3.22
CA LEU A 188 -16.69 -6.18 -2.83
C LEU A 188 -15.58 -7.22 -2.74
N LEU A 189 -15.91 -8.45 -2.35
CA LEU A 189 -14.96 -9.57 -2.35
C LEU A 189 -14.59 -9.97 -3.76
N VAL A 190 -15.59 -10.13 -4.64
CA VAL A 190 -15.36 -10.42 -6.05
C VAL A 190 -14.51 -9.32 -6.68
N LEU A 191 -14.85 -8.06 -6.45
CA LEU A 191 -14.07 -6.91 -6.92
C LEU A 191 -12.62 -6.97 -6.42
N SER A 192 -12.41 -7.24 -5.13
CA SER A 192 -11.06 -7.34 -4.56
C SER A 192 -10.25 -8.48 -5.18
N CYS A 193 -10.87 -9.64 -5.42
CA CYS A 193 -10.23 -10.77 -6.08
C CYS A 193 -9.90 -10.46 -7.55
N VAL A 194 -10.82 -9.80 -8.27
CA VAL A 194 -10.58 -9.36 -9.66
C VAL A 194 -9.44 -8.35 -9.72
N LEU A 195 -9.44 -7.34 -8.85
CA LEU A 195 -8.38 -6.33 -8.79
C LEU A 195 -7.03 -6.93 -8.39
N MET A 196 -7.01 -7.95 -7.52
CA MET A 196 -5.81 -8.72 -7.22
C MET A 196 -5.24 -9.41 -8.48
N ILE A 197 -6.07 -10.08 -9.27
CA ILE A 197 -5.63 -10.74 -10.51
C ILE A 197 -5.15 -9.71 -11.55
N LEU A 198 -5.86 -8.59 -11.68
CA LEU A 198 -5.47 -7.51 -12.59
C LEU A 198 -4.17 -6.84 -12.13
N SER A 199 -3.98 -6.62 -10.83
CA SER A 199 -2.74 -6.05 -10.27
C SER A 199 -1.51 -6.90 -10.63
N PHE A 200 -1.64 -8.22 -10.58
CA PHE A 200 -0.57 -9.14 -10.99
C PHE A 200 -0.16 -8.87 -12.45
N ARG A 201 -1.13 -8.72 -13.36
CA ARG A 201 -0.86 -8.44 -14.78
C ARG A 201 -0.21 -7.08 -15.00
N VAL A 202 -0.69 -6.05 -14.30
CA VAL A 202 -0.15 -4.68 -14.43
C VAL A 202 1.31 -4.63 -13.98
N VAL A 203 1.63 -5.29 -12.86
CA VAL A 203 2.98 -5.27 -12.28
C VAL A 203 3.95 -6.18 -13.05
N ASP A 204 3.52 -7.37 -13.48
CA ASP A 204 4.34 -8.29 -14.29
C ASP A 204 4.78 -7.66 -15.62
N GLN A 205 3.88 -6.92 -16.27
CA GLN A 205 4.17 -6.23 -17.52
C GLN A 205 5.12 -5.04 -17.37
N GLN A 206 5.38 -4.53 -16.15
CA GLN A 206 6.41 -3.50 -15.95
C GLN A 206 7.82 -4.05 -15.88
N GLN A 207 7.97 -5.34 -15.59
CA GLN A 207 9.28 -5.95 -15.40
C GLN A 207 9.84 -6.59 -16.67
N LYS A 208 9.04 -6.62 -17.74
CA LYS A 208 9.44 -7.01 -19.10
C LYS A 208 9.72 -5.76 -19.93
#